data_AF-G0N6I7-F1
#
_entry.id   AF-G0N6I7-F1
#
_cell.length_a   1.000
_cell.length_b   1.000
_cell.length_c   1.000
_cell.angle_alpha   90.00
_cell.angle_beta   90.00
_cell.angle_gamma   90.00
#
_symmetry.space_group_name_H-M   'P 1'
#
loop_
_entity.id
_entity.type
_entity.pdbx_description
1 polymer ?
#
loop_
_entity_poly.entity_id
_entity_poly.type
_entity_poly.pdbx_seq_one_letter_code
_entity_poly.pdbx_strand_id
1 'polypeptide(L)'
;MTWFPLTALLPLIAFGNCDPNIFQLNKYSTGSTVTFDYVEHGAKLYLASNDDNSFLKNIEIISGGTITTLDTINGYTAGYTPMSLTITGGLSLRTTNNDTITNVLTGYLYVTTKEQADDPSFAVYVLKNRQAITTPDKKSTVVILNTELVTDSTDIDKPLKTSYVTAINQSPDTNMRFHWGFPAANWTNVTINQFFENPLYIENYDYDGKLYNSTKAFFDNVEPLQIGLDCWYITTDGPAVAMILESKYVSNHVYTTTAVNATGLIVNSLIYKQHEVNFLLDYTRTRTVGTLISVFPISDDYISFYLSENNGGQIVQNYNKKTNIKHGLLTTYMQASKLTINSTSIFPGVFYCQYYGFTGDLIPVTSTVVQTSSTISSTSAVSTSTVVTTTKSSSTQSIIQILCITVALVFFLIILI
;
A
#
# COMPACT_ATOMS: atom_id res chain seq x y z
N MET A 1 -58.68 3.60 -40.62
CA MET A 1 -58.34 4.95 -40.11
C MET A 1 -58.27 4.84 -38.59
N THR A 2 -57.06 4.75 -38.00
CA THR A 2 -56.25 5.92 -37.55
C THR A 2 -56.68 6.29 -36.11
N TRP A 3 -55.94 6.13 -35.00
CA TRP A 3 -54.50 6.20 -34.69
C TRP A 3 -54.17 5.47 -33.36
N PHE A 4 -52.92 5.01 -33.23
CA PHE A 4 -52.22 4.67 -31.97
C PHE A 4 -51.74 5.96 -31.26
N PRO A 5 -51.56 5.94 -29.93
CA PRO A 5 -50.43 6.61 -29.32
C PRO A 5 -49.45 5.57 -28.76
N LEU A 6 -48.25 5.66 -29.31
CA LEU A 6 -47.02 4.98 -28.92
C LEU A 6 -46.60 5.48 -27.52
N THR A 7 -46.85 4.70 -26.47
CA THR A 7 -46.16 4.90 -25.18
C THR A 7 -44.74 4.37 -25.34
N ALA A 8 -43.81 5.30 -25.54
CA ALA A 8 -42.38 5.04 -25.45
C ALA A 8 -42.07 4.57 -24.03
N LEU A 9 -41.89 3.26 -23.86
CA LEU A 9 -41.28 2.66 -22.70
C LEU A 9 -39.82 3.08 -22.73
N LEU A 10 -39.45 4.19 -22.06
CA LEU A 10 -38.05 4.44 -21.74
C LEU A 10 -37.62 3.30 -20.81
N PRO A 11 -36.65 2.44 -21.18
CA PRO A 11 -35.99 1.64 -20.18
C PRO A 11 -35.28 2.63 -19.26
N LEU A 12 -35.74 2.68 -18.00
CA LEU A 12 -34.99 3.28 -16.91
C LEU A 12 -33.72 2.44 -16.79
N ILE A 13 -32.67 2.84 -17.53
CA ILE A 13 -31.31 2.34 -17.30
C ILE A 13 -30.93 2.92 -15.94
N ALA A 14 -31.27 2.19 -14.87
CA ALA A 14 -30.59 2.36 -13.62
C ALA A 14 -29.13 1.97 -13.91
N PHE A 15 -28.29 2.97 -14.17
CA PHE A 15 -26.86 2.83 -14.00
C PHE A 15 -26.63 2.58 -12.51
N GLY A 16 -26.85 1.35 -12.07
CA GLY A 16 -26.27 0.88 -10.83
C GLY A 16 -24.78 0.89 -11.09
N ASN A 17 -24.07 1.89 -10.56
CA ASN A 17 -22.62 1.86 -10.58
C ASN A 17 -22.19 0.55 -9.93
N CYS A 18 -21.63 -0.36 -10.72
CA CYS A 18 -20.95 -1.51 -10.17
C CYS A 18 -19.68 -0.99 -9.50
N ASP A 19 -19.46 -1.37 -8.25
CA ASP A 19 -18.21 -1.07 -7.56
C ASP A 19 -17.13 -2.07 -7.98
N PRO A 20 -15.85 -1.67 -7.98
CA PRO A 20 -14.75 -2.62 -8.12
C PRO A 20 -14.74 -3.59 -6.94
N ASN A 21 -14.28 -4.81 -7.19
CA ASN A 21 -14.39 -5.91 -6.23
C ASN A 21 -13.09 -6.74 -6.13
N ILE A 22 -12.87 -7.31 -4.94
CA ILE A 22 -11.80 -8.30 -4.69
C ILE A 22 -12.42 -9.61 -4.21
N PHE A 23 -11.96 -10.71 -4.79
CA PHE A 23 -12.45 -12.06 -4.50
C PHE A 23 -11.30 -13.01 -4.16
N GLN A 24 -11.26 -13.51 -2.93
CA GLN A 24 -10.19 -14.40 -2.45
C GLN A 24 -10.41 -15.83 -2.95
N LEU A 25 -9.38 -16.46 -3.53
CA LEU A 25 -9.52 -17.79 -4.14
C LEU A 25 -9.77 -18.90 -3.13
N ASN A 26 -9.38 -18.71 -1.87
CA ASN A 26 -9.55 -19.69 -0.80
C ASN A 26 -10.97 -19.79 -0.22
N LYS A 27 -11.94 -19.08 -0.78
CA LYS A 27 -13.33 -19.06 -0.28
C LYS A 27 -14.30 -19.94 -1.08
N TYR A 28 -13.82 -20.67 -2.08
CA TYR A 28 -14.68 -21.39 -3.03
C TYR A 28 -14.64 -22.90 -2.82
N SER A 29 -15.79 -23.49 -2.51
CA SER A 29 -15.89 -24.95 -2.32
C SER A 29 -15.90 -25.71 -3.66
N THR A 30 -15.35 -26.92 -3.62
CA THR A 30 -15.28 -27.83 -4.76
C THR A 30 -16.66 -28.07 -5.38
N GLY A 31 -16.75 -28.00 -6.72
CA GLY A 31 -17.97 -28.36 -7.46
C GLY A 31 -19.13 -27.36 -7.34
N SER A 32 -18.99 -26.31 -6.53
CA SER A 32 -19.96 -25.22 -6.43
C SER A 32 -19.65 -24.15 -7.48
N THR A 33 -20.70 -23.64 -8.14
CA THR A 33 -20.59 -22.46 -9.02
C THR A 33 -21.07 -21.25 -8.24
N VAL A 34 -20.21 -20.24 -8.12
CA VAL A 34 -20.53 -18.95 -7.50
C VAL A 34 -20.69 -17.91 -8.60
N THR A 35 -21.79 -17.16 -8.56
CA THR A 35 -22.07 -16.04 -9.48
C THR A 35 -21.84 -14.73 -8.74
N PHE A 36 -21.28 -13.74 -9.43
CA PHE A 36 -21.01 -12.42 -8.88
C PHE A 36 -22.02 -11.42 -9.43
N ASP A 37 -22.89 -10.91 -8.55
CA ASP A 37 -24.06 -10.09 -8.93
C ASP A 37 -23.70 -8.65 -9.34
N TYR A 38 -22.52 -8.16 -8.96
CA TYR A 38 -22.11 -6.75 -9.11
C TYR A 38 -20.94 -6.56 -10.08
N VAL A 39 -21.01 -7.23 -11.23
CA VAL A 39 -19.96 -7.16 -12.25
C VAL A 39 -20.57 -6.73 -13.59
N GLU A 40 -20.07 -5.63 -14.14
CA GLU A 40 -20.60 -5.07 -15.38
C GLU A 40 -19.88 -5.59 -16.65
N HIS A 41 -20.60 -5.55 -17.76
CA HIS A 41 -20.05 -5.84 -19.08
C HIS A 41 -18.98 -4.80 -19.44
N GLY A 42 -17.82 -5.24 -19.94
CA GLY A 42 -16.69 -4.39 -20.31
C GLY A 42 -15.66 -4.15 -19.21
N ALA A 43 -15.96 -4.54 -17.96
CA ALA A 43 -14.98 -4.55 -16.88
C ALA A 43 -13.82 -5.54 -17.17
N LYS A 44 -12.68 -5.35 -16.49
CA LYS A 44 -11.52 -6.25 -16.58
C LYS A 44 -11.33 -7.01 -15.27
N LEU A 45 -11.05 -8.30 -15.41
CA LEU A 45 -10.70 -9.22 -14.35
C LEU A 45 -9.19 -9.50 -14.40
N TYR A 46 -8.51 -9.25 -13.29
CA TYR A 46 -7.10 -9.53 -13.08
C TYR A 46 -6.92 -10.60 -12.01
N LEU A 47 -5.84 -11.38 -12.12
CA LEU A 47 -5.45 -12.38 -11.13
C LEU A 47 -4.13 -12.00 -10.48
N ALA A 48 -4.13 -11.86 -9.16
CA ALA A 48 -2.93 -11.70 -8.36
C ALA A 48 -2.67 -12.98 -7.58
N SER A 49 -1.72 -13.79 -8.05
CA SER A 49 -1.39 -15.08 -7.43
C SER A 49 0.04 -15.53 -7.75
N ASN A 50 0.67 -16.15 -6.75
CA ASN A 50 1.89 -16.97 -6.88
C ASN A 50 1.60 -18.47 -6.69
N ASP A 51 0.32 -18.85 -6.64
CA ASP A 51 -0.09 -20.25 -6.53
C ASP A 51 0.32 -21.04 -7.79
N ASP A 52 0.52 -22.34 -7.64
CA ASP A 52 0.93 -23.21 -8.74
C ASP A 52 -0.13 -23.25 -9.84
N ASN A 53 0.28 -23.04 -11.09
CA ASN A 53 -0.62 -23.06 -12.25
C ASN A 53 -1.37 -24.40 -12.39
N SER A 54 -0.82 -25.50 -11.86
CA SER A 54 -1.50 -26.79 -11.81
C SER A 54 -2.75 -26.81 -10.92
N PHE A 55 -2.86 -25.90 -9.96
CA PHE A 55 -4.08 -25.66 -9.18
C PHE A 55 -4.95 -24.59 -9.81
N LEU A 56 -4.36 -23.53 -10.38
CA LEU A 56 -5.10 -22.44 -11.01
C LEU A 56 -5.86 -22.90 -12.27
N LYS A 57 -5.31 -23.86 -13.03
CA LYS A 57 -5.99 -24.45 -14.20
C LYS A 57 -7.31 -25.15 -13.87
N ASN A 58 -7.50 -25.53 -12.60
CA ASN A 58 -8.70 -26.20 -12.12
C ASN A 58 -9.78 -25.21 -11.66
N ILE A 59 -9.51 -23.90 -11.76
CA ILE A 59 -10.46 -22.84 -11.43
C ILE A 59 -10.91 -22.19 -12.74
N GLU A 60 -12.18 -22.37 -13.06
CA GLU A 60 -12.81 -21.84 -14.25
C GLU A 60 -13.56 -20.55 -13.94
N ILE A 61 -13.35 -19.55 -14.80
CA ILE A 61 -14.12 -18.32 -14.89
C ILE A 61 -15.05 -18.41 -16.09
N ILE A 62 -16.31 -18.04 -15.89
CA ILE A 62 -17.35 -18.03 -16.90
C ILE A 62 -17.84 -16.60 -17.09
N SER A 63 -17.72 -16.07 -18.30
CA SER A 63 -18.26 -14.75 -18.67
C SER A 63 -18.80 -14.76 -20.10
N GLY A 64 -20.04 -14.31 -20.28
CA GLY A 64 -20.72 -14.27 -21.59
C GLY A 64 -20.82 -15.64 -22.27
N GLY A 65 -20.82 -16.72 -21.49
CA GLY A 65 -20.78 -18.11 -21.98
C GLY A 65 -19.37 -18.61 -22.36
N THR A 66 -18.34 -17.77 -22.28
CA THR A 66 -16.94 -18.17 -22.47
C THR A 66 -16.37 -18.70 -21.17
N ILE A 67 -15.68 -19.84 -21.24
CA ILE A 67 -14.99 -20.45 -20.11
C ILE A 67 -13.49 -20.22 -20.26
N THR A 68 -12.84 -19.75 -19.21
CA THR A 68 -11.39 -19.49 -19.17
C THR A 68 -10.84 -19.95 -17.83
N THR A 69 -9.72 -20.67 -17.83
CA THR A 69 -9.08 -21.13 -16.59
C THR A 69 -8.11 -20.06 -16.06
N LEU A 70 -7.97 -19.97 -14.73
CA LEU A 70 -7.19 -18.89 -14.10
C LEU A 70 -5.70 -18.89 -14.46
N ASP A 71 -5.11 -20.05 -14.76
CA ASP A 71 -3.72 -20.15 -15.19
C ASP A 71 -3.44 -19.36 -16.49
N THR A 72 -4.42 -19.23 -17.38
CA THR A 72 -4.28 -18.51 -18.67
C THR A 72 -4.17 -17.00 -18.52
N ILE A 73 -4.65 -16.45 -17.39
CA ILE A 73 -4.52 -15.02 -17.07
C ILE A 73 -3.46 -14.76 -15.98
N ASN A 74 -2.74 -15.80 -15.54
CA ASN A 74 -1.74 -15.72 -14.47
C ASN A 74 -0.35 -15.25 -14.95
N GLY A 75 -0.30 -14.25 -15.84
CA GLY A 75 0.95 -13.82 -16.49
C GLY A 75 0.95 -12.39 -17.00
N TYR A 76 1.88 -12.08 -17.90
CA TYR A 76 2.02 -10.77 -18.55
C TYR A 76 1.87 -10.93 -20.07
N THR A 77 1.20 -9.97 -20.72
CA THR A 77 1.05 -9.97 -22.19
C THR A 77 2.36 -9.56 -22.86
N ALA A 78 2.97 -8.46 -22.42
CA ALA A 78 4.29 -8.00 -22.78
C ALA A 78 4.86 -7.10 -21.66
N GLY A 79 6.17 -7.17 -21.43
CA GLY A 79 6.79 -6.43 -20.32
C GLY A 79 6.16 -6.80 -18.97
N TYR A 80 5.68 -5.79 -18.24
CA TYR A 80 5.01 -5.94 -16.95
C TYR A 80 3.49 -5.66 -17.01
N THR A 81 2.89 -5.59 -18.20
CA THR A 81 1.45 -5.43 -18.34
C THR A 81 0.73 -6.75 -18.02
N PRO A 82 -0.07 -6.83 -16.95
CA PRO A 82 -0.72 -8.07 -16.55
C PRO A 82 -1.73 -8.52 -17.61
N MET A 83 -1.86 -9.83 -17.77
CA MET A 83 -2.98 -10.42 -18.49
C MET A 83 -4.28 -10.15 -17.74
N SER A 84 -5.36 -9.98 -18.50
CA SER A 84 -6.70 -9.73 -17.96
C SER A 84 -7.76 -10.35 -18.84
N LEU A 85 -8.87 -10.77 -18.25
CA LEU A 85 -10.07 -11.17 -18.97
C LEU A 85 -11.03 -9.98 -19.05
N THR A 86 -11.56 -9.67 -20.24
CA THR A 86 -12.66 -8.72 -20.38
C THR A 86 -13.97 -9.44 -20.10
N ILE A 87 -14.77 -8.90 -19.20
CA ILE A 87 -16.08 -9.46 -18.85
C ILE A 87 -17.07 -9.14 -19.96
N THR A 88 -17.63 -10.17 -20.59
CA THR A 88 -18.53 -10.05 -21.75
C THR A 88 -20.00 -10.30 -21.40
N GLY A 89 -20.30 -10.74 -20.18
CA GLY A 89 -21.68 -10.82 -19.68
C GLY A 89 -21.79 -11.70 -18.44
N GLY A 90 -22.02 -11.09 -17.28
CA GLY A 90 -21.96 -11.77 -15.99
C GLY A 90 -20.56 -12.33 -15.67
N LEU A 91 -20.41 -12.79 -14.44
CA LEU A 91 -19.19 -13.46 -13.98
C LEU A 91 -19.58 -14.59 -13.04
N SER A 92 -19.08 -15.79 -13.31
CA SER A 92 -19.16 -16.92 -12.39
C SER A 92 -17.82 -17.61 -12.26
N LEU A 93 -17.58 -18.25 -11.11
CA LEU A 93 -16.40 -19.03 -10.81
C LEU A 93 -16.81 -20.42 -10.34
N ARG A 94 -16.12 -21.46 -10.81
CA ARG A 94 -16.15 -22.78 -10.17
C ARG A 94 -14.76 -23.37 -10.08
N THR A 95 -14.56 -24.25 -9.11
CA THR A 95 -13.29 -24.95 -8.90
C THR A 95 -13.50 -26.45 -8.84
N THR A 96 -12.59 -27.19 -9.47
CA THR A 96 -12.48 -28.65 -9.32
C THR A 96 -11.33 -29.05 -8.40
N ASN A 97 -10.57 -28.09 -7.85
CA ASN A 97 -9.67 -28.37 -6.73
C ASN A 97 -10.49 -28.86 -5.55
N ASN A 98 -9.97 -29.85 -4.82
CA ASN A 98 -10.56 -30.25 -3.56
C ASN A 98 -10.45 -29.11 -2.52
N ASP A 99 -11.27 -29.15 -1.48
CA ASP A 99 -11.33 -28.08 -0.47
C ASP A 99 -10.00 -27.91 0.29
N THR A 100 -9.22 -28.98 0.47
CA THR A 100 -7.90 -28.89 1.11
C THR A 100 -6.93 -28.02 0.31
N ILE A 101 -6.91 -28.18 -1.02
CA ILE A 101 -6.10 -27.37 -1.93
C ILE A 101 -6.67 -25.96 -2.02
N THR A 102 -7.98 -25.81 -2.15
CA THR A 102 -8.59 -24.48 -2.29
C THR A 102 -8.33 -23.61 -1.05
N ASN A 103 -8.47 -24.17 0.16
CA ASN A 103 -8.32 -23.41 1.41
C ASN A 103 -6.91 -22.85 1.64
N VAL A 104 -5.88 -23.39 0.96
CA VAL A 104 -4.49 -22.92 1.08
C VAL A 104 -4.05 -22.03 -0.08
N LEU A 105 -4.93 -21.74 -1.04
CA LEU A 105 -4.64 -20.76 -2.09
C LEU A 105 -4.49 -19.36 -1.48
N THR A 106 -3.55 -18.61 -2.03
CA THR A 106 -3.19 -17.26 -1.52
C THR A 106 -3.61 -16.15 -2.47
N GLY A 107 -3.91 -16.51 -3.72
CA GLY A 107 -4.32 -15.59 -4.76
C GLY A 107 -5.71 -15.00 -4.57
N TYR A 108 -5.95 -13.91 -5.29
CA TYR A 108 -7.25 -13.25 -5.36
C TYR A 108 -7.45 -12.62 -6.74
N LEU A 109 -8.72 -12.39 -7.03
CA LEU A 109 -9.17 -11.71 -8.24
C LEU A 109 -9.46 -10.25 -7.92
N TYR A 110 -9.12 -9.37 -8.86
CA TYR A 110 -9.51 -7.97 -8.84
C TYR A 110 -10.35 -7.66 -10.08
N VAL A 111 -11.53 -7.11 -9.86
CA VAL A 111 -12.46 -6.70 -10.91
C VAL A 111 -12.56 -5.18 -10.90
N THR A 112 -12.24 -4.56 -12.03
CA THR A 112 -12.44 -3.11 -12.23
C THR A 112 -13.88 -2.79 -12.55
N THR A 113 -14.25 -1.51 -12.52
CA THR A 113 -15.42 -1.05 -13.29
C THR A 113 -15.08 -0.99 -14.79
N LYS A 114 -16.09 -0.85 -15.64
CA LYS A 114 -15.93 -0.55 -17.07
C LYS A 114 -15.27 0.81 -17.25
N GLU A 115 -15.68 1.82 -16.48
CA GLU A 115 -15.10 3.16 -16.54
C GLU A 115 -13.59 3.12 -16.24
N GLN A 116 -13.17 2.35 -15.23
CA GLN A 116 -11.76 2.11 -14.93
C GLN A 116 -11.05 1.36 -16.06
N ALA A 117 -11.71 0.37 -16.67
CA ALA A 117 -11.12 -0.43 -17.74
C ALA A 117 -10.90 0.36 -19.05
N ASP A 118 -11.76 1.36 -19.30
CA ASP A 118 -11.74 2.23 -20.46
C ASP A 118 -10.88 3.49 -20.26
N ASP A 119 -10.54 3.88 -19.02
CA ASP A 119 -9.71 5.06 -18.73
C ASP A 119 -8.22 4.79 -19.07
N PRO A 120 -7.63 5.50 -20.06
CA PRO A 120 -6.22 5.35 -20.41
C PRO A 120 -5.25 5.87 -19.34
N SER A 121 -5.76 6.51 -18.29
CA SER A 121 -5.02 7.01 -17.13
C SER A 121 -5.13 6.08 -15.91
N PHE A 122 -5.86 4.97 -16.06
CA PHE A 122 -5.99 3.92 -15.08
C PHE A 122 -5.14 2.70 -15.47
N ALA A 123 -4.26 2.26 -14.58
CA ALA A 123 -3.42 1.09 -14.81
C ALA A 123 -3.48 0.11 -13.63
N VAL A 124 -3.27 -1.17 -13.92
CA VAL A 124 -3.17 -2.24 -12.92
C VAL A 124 -1.84 -2.95 -13.11
N TYR A 125 -1.11 -3.17 -12.03
CA TYR A 125 0.09 -4.00 -11.99
C TYR A 125 -0.13 -5.16 -11.02
N VAL A 126 0.33 -6.36 -11.43
CA VAL A 126 0.38 -7.54 -10.56
C VAL A 126 1.83 -7.78 -10.21
N LEU A 127 2.17 -7.67 -8.93
CA LEU A 127 3.55 -7.74 -8.47
C LEU A 127 3.95 -9.18 -8.14
N LYS A 128 4.60 -9.85 -9.10
CA LYS A 128 5.18 -11.21 -8.91
C LYS A 128 6.70 -11.22 -8.77
N ASN A 129 7.36 -10.18 -9.24
CA ASN A 129 8.81 -10.05 -9.31
C ASN A 129 9.19 -8.56 -9.25
N ARG A 130 10.47 -8.24 -9.42
CA ARG A 130 10.94 -6.85 -9.52
C ARG A 130 10.49 -6.21 -10.83
N GLN A 131 9.82 -5.06 -10.75
CA GLN A 131 9.24 -4.34 -11.89
C GLN A 131 9.53 -2.84 -11.76
N ALA A 132 9.86 -2.20 -12.88
CA ALA A 132 9.83 -0.76 -12.98
C ALA A 132 8.41 -0.35 -13.40
N ILE A 133 7.82 0.59 -12.69
CA ILE A 133 6.53 1.16 -13.04
C ILE A 133 6.69 2.65 -13.33
N THR A 134 5.82 3.17 -14.20
CA THR A 134 5.75 4.59 -14.50
C THR A 134 4.29 4.98 -14.60
N THR A 135 3.90 6.05 -13.91
CA THR A 135 2.55 6.60 -13.99
C THR A 135 2.39 7.39 -15.29
N PRO A 136 1.18 7.46 -15.87
CA PRO A 136 0.90 8.38 -16.97
C PRO A 136 1.27 9.84 -16.63
N ASP A 137 1.69 10.60 -17.64
CA ASP A 137 2.12 12.01 -17.53
C ASP A 137 0.92 12.99 -17.44
N LYS A 138 0.08 12.78 -16.42
CA LYS A 138 -1.19 13.49 -16.17
C LYS A 138 -1.81 12.98 -14.86
N LYS A 139 -3.01 13.48 -14.54
CA LYS A 139 -3.84 12.88 -13.48
C LYS A 139 -4.07 11.40 -13.78
N SER A 140 -3.64 10.52 -12.88
CA SER A 140 -3.65 9.08 -13.12
C SER A 140 -3.86 8.27 -11.84
N THR A 141 -4.31 7.02 -12.02
CA THR A 141 -4.49 6.03 -10.95
C THR A 141 -3.78 4.74 -11.33
N VAL A 142 -2.91 4.24 -10.46
CA VAL A 142 -2.21 2.98 -10.67
C VAL A 142 -2.48 2.04 -9.50
N VAL A 143 -3.15 0.92 -9.76
CA VAL A 143 -3.44 -0.13 -8.78
C VAL A 143 -2.31 -1.15 -8.74
N ILE A 144 -1.85 -1.47 -7.55
CA ILE A 144 -0.81 -2.47 -7.29
C ILE A 144 -1.44 -3.65 -6.55
N LEU A 145 -1.39 -4.81 -7.20
CA LEU A 145 -1.86 -6.07 -6.65
C LEU A 145 -0.67 -6.92 -6.21
N ASN A 146 -0.43 -6.98 -4.90
CA ASN A 146 0.65 -7.79 -4.35
C ASN A 146 0.27 -9.26 -4.36
N THR A 147 1.25 -10.13 -4.63
CA THR A 147 1.10 -11.58 -4.54
C THR A 147 1.74 -12.11 -3.26
N GLU A 148 1.48 -13.38 -2.92
CA GLU A 148 2.05 -14.00 -1.73
C GLU A 148 3.58 -13.92 -1.73
N LEU A 149 4.11 -13.44 -0.61
CA LEU A 149 5.52 -13.24 -0.42
C LEU A 149 6.23 -14.58 -0.19
N VAL A 150 7.16 -14.91 -1.08
CA VAL A 150 8.08 -16.02 -0.88
C VAL A 150 9.33 -15.48 -0.18
N THR A 151 9.49 -15.76 1.11
CA THR A 151 10.63 -15.27 1.92
C THR A 151 11.05 -16.24 3.02
N ASP A 152 12.36 -16.26 3.30
CA ASP A 152 12.97 -17.03 4.39
C ASP A 152 13.06 -16.24 5.71
N SER A 153 12.51 -15.01 5.77
CA SER A 153 12.57 -14.17 6.97
C SER A 153 11.92 -14.85 8.18
N THR A 154 12.55 -14.74 9.35
CA THR A 154 12.02 -15.23 10.63
C THR A 154 11.17 -14.20 11.37
N ASP A 155 10.98 -13.01 10.80
CA ASP A 155 10.22 -11.93 11.44
C ASP A 155 8.75 -12.29 11.51
N ILE A 156 8.18 -12.22 12.72
CA ILE A 156 6.80 -12.65 12.98
C ILE A 156 5.77 -11.65 12.43
N ASP A 157 6.15 -10.38 12.36
CA ASP A 157 5.38 -9.25 11.85
C ASP A 157 5.60 -9.00 10.36
N LYS A 158 6.27 -9.92 9.64
CA LYS A 158 6.35 -9.85 8.18
C LYS A 158 4.93 -10.02 7.60
N PRO A 159 4.52 -9.16 6.65
CA PRO A 159 3.23 -9.32 5.97
C PRO A 159 3.25 -10.54 5.04
N LEU A 160 2.07 -11.13 4.81
CA LEU A 160 1.91 -12.22 3.83
C LEU A 160 2.13 -11.76 2.39
N LYS A 161 1.79 -10.50 2.10
CA LYS A 161 1.92 -9.86 0.78
C LYS A 161 2.54 -8.49 0.96
N THR A 162 3.53 -8.15 0.14
CA THR A 162 4.16 -6.82 0.23
C THR A 162 4.81 -6.37 -1.06
N SER A 163 4.87 -5.05 -1.21
CA SER A 163 5.71 -4.37 -2.19
C SER A 163 6.79 -3.56 -1.47
N TYR A 164 8.04 -3.82 -1.82
CA TYR A 164 9.18 -2.99 -1.49
C TYR A 164 9.39 -1.96 -2.61
N VAL A 165 9.14 -0.69 -2.30
CA VAL A 165 9.17 0.44 -3.25
C VAL A 165 10.48 1.19 -3.08
N THR A 166 11.21 1.38 -4.18
CA THR A 166 12.50 2.06 -4.21
C THR A 166 12.64 2.95 -5.44
N ALA A 167 13.68 3.79 -5.45
CA ALA A 167 14.02 4.64 -6.60
C ALA A 167 12.83 5.47 -7.10
N ILE A 168 12.08 6.05 -6.17
CA ILE A 168 10.96 6.94 -6.47
C ILE A 168 11.53 8.21 -7.08
N ASN A 169 11.32 8.38 -8.38
CA ASN A 169 11.71 9.55 -9.14
C ASN A 169 10.45 10.36 -9.46
N GLN A 170 10.29 11.46 -8.74
CA GLN A 170 9.11 12.30 -8.76
C GLN A 170 9.53 13.77 -8.97
N SER A 171 8.77 14.51 -9.78
CA SER A 171 8.92 15.96 -9.87
C SER A 171 8.31 16.65 -8.64
N PRO A 172 8.91 17.74 -8.11
CA PRO A 172 8.29 18.56 -7.07
C PRO A 172 6.93 19.16 -7.47
N ASP A 173 6.62 19.19 -8.77
CA ASP A 173 5.34 19.65 -9.31
C ASP A 173 4.27 18.56 -9.40
N THR A 174 4.62 17.30 -9.12
CA THR A 174 3.67 16.19 -9.07
C THR A 174 3.14 16.02 -7.65
N ASN A 175 1.81 15.98 -7.49
CA ASN A 175 1.20 15.49 -6.25
C ASN A 175 1.05 13.97 -6.33
N MET A 176 1.84 13.23 -5.55
CA MET A 176 1.77 11.78 -5.45
C MET A 176 1.17 11.37 -4.11
N ARG A 177 0.17 10.49 -4.14
CA ARG A 177 -0.49 9.96 -2.95
C ARG A 177 -0.64 8.45 -3.03
N PHE A 178 -0.39 7.75 -1.92
CA PHE A 178 -0.66 6.32 -1.82
C PHE A 178 -1.89 6.07 -0.96
N HIS A 179 -2.66 5.07 -1.37
CA HIS A 179 -3.96 4.77 -0.82
C HIS A 179 -4.12 3.28 -0.53
N TRP A 180 -4.69 2.92 0.62
CA TRP A 180 -4.91 1.52 0.98
C TRP A 180 -6.21 0.98 0.35
N GLY A 181 -6.24 -0.31 0.04
CA GLY A 181 -7.38 -0.93 -0.64
C GLY A 181 -7.37 -0.63 -2.13
N PHE A 182 -8.55 -0.51 -2.74
CA PHE A 182 -8.70 -0.30 -4.17
C PHE A 182 -9.52 0.98 -4.45
N PRO A 183 -9.33 1.62 -5.62
CA PRO A 183 -10.05 2.83 -5.99
C PRO A 183 -11.55 2.51 -6.11
N ALA A 184 -12.41 3.21 -5.36
CA ALA A 184 -13.88 3.09 -5.47
C ALA A 184 -14.39 3.53 -6.84
N ALA A 185 -15.64 3.28 -7.22
CA ALA A 185 -16.16 3.70 -8.53
C ALA A 185 -16.08 5.23 -8.80
N ASN A 186 -15.99 6.06 -7.77
CA ASN A 186 -15.81 7.52 -7.85
C ASN A 186 -14.40 7.98 -7.45
N TRP A 187 -13.38 7.15 -7.70
CA TRP A 187 -11.98 7.36 -7.27
C TRP A 187 -11.36 8.70 -7.67
N THR A 188 -11.92 9.38 -8.66
CA THR A 188 -11.47 10.70 -9.11
C THR A 188 -11.83 11.84 -8.14
N ASN A 189 -12.80 11.60 -7.24
CA ASN A 189 -13.39 12.58 -6.33
C ASN A 189 -13.19 12.26 -4.84
N VAL A 190 -13.02 10.98 -4.46
CA VAL A 190 -12.94 10.55 -3.05
C VAL A 190 -11.62 9.82 -2.77
N THR A 191 -10.81 10.38 -1.87
CA THR A 191 -9.49 9.83 -1.48
C THR A 191 -9.32 9.72 0.04
N ILE A 192 -10.33 9.24 0.75
CA ILE A 192 -10.34 9.13 2.23
C ILE A 192 -9.37 8.08 2.80
N ASN A 193 -8.75 7.29 1.92
CA ASN A 193 -7.90 6.14 2.26
C ASN A 193 -6.41 6.41 2.02
N GLN A 194 -5.99 7.67 2.11
CA GLN A 194 -4.61 8.08 1.89
C GLN A 194 -3.72 7.81 3.11
N PHE A 195 -2.54 7.22 2.89
CA PHE A 195 -1.54 6.97 3.94
C PHE A 195 -0.14 7.53 3.67
N PHE A 196 0.12 7.98 2.45
CA PHE A 196 1.40 8.61 2.09
C PHE A 196 1.13 9.75 1.11
N GLU A 197 1.83 10.86 1.26
CA GLU A 197 1.89 11.92 0.26
C GLU A 197 3.29 12.52 0.12
N ASN A 198 3.63 12.88 -1.11
CA ASN A 198 4.76 13.73 -1.41
C ASN A 198 4.32 14.62 -2.58
N PRO A 199 4.36 15.96 -2.48
CA PRO A 199 4.66 16.74 -1.28
C PRO A 199 3.58 16.60 -0.18
N LEU A 200 3.97 16.91 1.05
CA LEU A 200 3.08 17.11 2.20
C LEU A 200 2.57 18.57 2.23
N TYR A 201 1.32 18.77 2.62
CA TYR A 201 0.73 20.10 2.80
C TYR A 201 0.51 20.38 4.28
N ILE A 202 1.43 21.09 4.91
CA ILE A 202 1.41 21.37 6.35
C ILE A 202 0.56 22.61 6.60
N GLU A 203 -0.61 22.41 7.19
CA GLU A 203 -1.53 23.48 7.58
C GLU A 203 -0.97 24.31 8.74
N ASN A 204 -0.95 25.63 8.56
CA ASN A 204 -0.52 26.59 9.57
C ASN A 204 -1.73 27.37 10.06
N TYR A 205 -1.96 27.32 11.37
CA TYR A 205 -3.06 27.97 12.05
C TYR A 205 -2.56 29.21 12.80
N ASP A 206 -3.39 30.26 12.83
CA ASP A 206 -3.12 31.46 13.64
C ASP A 206 -3.47 31.20 15.12
N TYR A 207 -3.27 32.21 15.97
CA TYR A 207 -3.56 32.11 17.41
C TYR A 207 -5.04 31.86 17.72
N ASP A 208 -5.96 32.18 16.80
CA ASP A 208 -7.40 31.95 16.92
C ASP A 208 -7.81 30.56 16.37
N GLY A 209 -6.85 29.73 15.97
CA GLY A 209 -7.09 28.40 15.42
C GLY A 209 -7.63 28.41 13.99
N LYS A 210 -7.49 29.52 13.27
CA LYS A 210 -7.92 29.63 11.88
C LYS A 210 -6.75 29.32 10.94
N LEU A 211 -7.01 28.49 9.94
CA LEU A 211 -6.05 28.20 8.87
C LEU A 211 -5.73 29.49 8.12
N TYR A 212 -4.46 29.91 8.14
CA TYR A 212 -4.02 31.11 7.41
C TYR A 212 -3.13 30.78 6.20
N ASN A 213 -2.39 29.67 6.24
CA ASN A 213 -1.53 29.23 5.13
C ASN A 213 -1.28 27.72 5.18
N SER A 214 -0.87 27.12 4.07
CA SER A 214 -0.33 25.76 4.01
C SER A 214 1.07 25.78 3.41
N THR A 215 2.02 25.12 4.09
CA THR A 215 3.39 24.97 3.62
C THR A 215 3.51 23.69 2.80
N LYS A 216 3.87 23.82 1.52
CA LYS A 216 4.20 22.68 0.65
C LYS A 216 5.61 22.18 0.99
N ALA A 217 5.71 20.97 1.55
CA ALA A 217 6.97 20.31 1.88
C ALA A 217 7.21 19.14 0.91
N PHE A 218 8.15 19.31 -0.01
CA PHE A 218 8.59 18.26 -0.93
C PHE A 218 9.85 17.57 -0.40
N PHE A 219 9.91 16.25 -0.56
CA PHE A 219 11.05 15.43 -0.16
C PHE A 219 11.68 14.79 -1.40
N ASP A 220 12.88 15.25 -1.76
CA ASP A 220 13.71 14.61 -2.79
C ASP A 220 14.17 13.21 -2.33
N ASN A 221 14.38 13.04 -1.02
CA ASN A 221 14.79 11.76 -0.44
C ASN A 221 13.59 11.04 0.17
N VAL A 222 13.00 10.12 -0.59
CA VAL A 222 12.03 9.15 -0.09
C VAL A 222 12.77 7.85 0.23
N GLU A 223 12.74 7.45 1.50
CA GLU A 223 13.33 6.19 1.94
C GLU A 223 12.63 5.00 1.24
N PRO A 224 13.27 3.82 1.13
CA PRO A 224 12.58 2.62 0.68
C PRO A 224 11.32 2.35 1.50
N LEU A 225 10.19 2.13 0.82
CA LEU A 225 8.90 1.93 1.49
C LEU A 225 8.49 0.46 1.43
N GLN A 226 8.01 -0.08 2.55
CA GLN A 226 7.49 -1.44 2.61
C GLN A 226 5.99 -1.40 2.88
N ILE A 227 5.20 -1.78 1.87
CA ILE A 227 3.74 -1.68 1.92
C ILE A 227 3.18 -3.10 2.00
N GLY A 228 2.82 -3.51 3.22
CA GLY A 228 2.33 -4.86 3.55
C GLY A 228 0.81 -5.03 3.35
N LEU A 229 0.32 -4.77 2.14
CA LEU A 229 -1.10 -4.83 1.77
C LEU A 229 -1.33 -5.79 0.60
N ASP A 230 -2.50 -6.43 0.54
CA ASP A 230 -2.93 -7.20 -0.62
C ASP A 230 -3.04 -6.28 -1.85
N CYS A 231 -3.81 -5.20 -1.72
CA CYS A 231 -4.08 -4.23 -2.76
C CYS A 231 -3.93 -2.81 -2.21
N TRP A 232 -3.28 -1.96 -3.00
CA TRP A 232 -3.12 -0.53 -2.75
C TRP A 232 -3.02 0.20 -4.08
N TYR A 233 -3.16 1.52 -4.09
CA TYR A 233 -3.05 2.29 -5.33
C TYR A 233 -2.40 3.65 -5.13
N ILE A 234 -1.90 4.17 -6.25
CA ILE A 234 -1.22 5.45 -6.36
C ILE A 234 -2.12 6.38 -7.14
N THR A 235 -2.29 7.60 -6.67
CA THR A 235 -2.80 8.70 -7.49
C THR A 235 -1.69 9.72 -7.74
N THR A 236 -1.61 10.21 -8.97
CA THR A 236 -0.70 11.30 -9.35
C THR A 236 -1.48 12.43 -9.98
N ASP A 237 -1.00 13.66 -9.80
CA ASP A 237 -1.45 14.84 -10.53
C ASP A 237 -0.24 15.71 -10.84
N GLY A 238 0.18 15.73 -12.11
CA GLY A 238 1.41 16.36 -12.59
C GLY A 238 2.27 15.38 -13.43
N PRO A 239 3.55 15.71 -13.62
CA PRO A 239 4.47 14.88 -14.40
C PRO A 239 4.55 13.41 -13.95
N ALA A 240 4.86 12.52 -14.88
CA ALA A 240 5.02 11.08 -14.63
C ALA A 240 5.98 10.78 -13.46
N VAL A 241 5.60 9.82 -12.61
CA VAL A 241 6.43 9.29 -11.54
C VAL A 241 6.93 7.91 -11.92
N ALA A 242 8.24 7.68 -11.79
CA ALA A 242 8.85 6.37 -11.98
C ALA A 242 9.30 5.79 -10.63
N MET A 243 9.13 4.49 -10.45
CA MET A 243 9.59 3.79 -9.24
C MET A 243 9.82 2.30 -9.53
N ILE A 244 10.54 1.63 -8.62
CA ILE A 244 10.82 0.20 -8.69
C ILE A 244 10.05 -0.49 -7.56
N LEU A 245 9.22 -1.47 -7.92
CA LEU A 245 8.50 -2.33 -6.99
C LEU A 245 9.06 -3.73 -7.03
N GLU A 246 9.18 -4.37 -5.87
CA GLU A 246 9.61 -5.76 -5.76
C GLU A 246 8.78 -6.49 -4.71
N SER A 247 8.34 -7.72 -5.03
CA SER A 247 7.70 -8.62 -4.06
C SER A 247 8.77 -9.20 -3.11
N LYS A 248 9.22 -8.36 -2.17
CA LYS A 248 10.31 -8.66 -1.24
C LYS A 248 10.03 -8.04 0.12
N TYR A 249 10.48 -8.71 1.16
CA TYR A 249 10.52 -8.17 2.52
C TYR A 249 11.95 -7.82 2.91
N VAL A 250 12.11 -6.64 3.50
CA VAL A 250 13.33 -6.16 4.14
C VAL A 250 12.96 -5.81 5.57
N SER A 251 13.60 -6.47 6.53
CA SER A 251 13.37 -6.18 7.95
C SER A 251 13.70 -4.71 8.23
N ASN A 252 12.76 -4.03 8.88
CA ASN A 252 12.84 -2.61 9.19
C ASN A 252 12.57 -2.34 10.68
N HIS A 253 12.77 -3.33 11.56
CA HIS A 253 12.68 -3.14 13.02
C HIS A 253 13.60 -2.04 13.53
N VAL A 254 14.77 -1.87 12.90
CA VAL A 254 15.67 -0.74 13.13
C VAL A 254 16.12 -0.21 11.78
N TYR A 255 15.75 1.03 11.48
CA TYR A 255 16.12 1.72 10.26
C TYR A 255 16.85 3.02 10.59
N THR A 256 17.75 3.46 9.71
CA THR A 256 18.36 4.81 9.79
C THR A 256 18.11 5.51 8.47
N THR A 257 17.56 6.74 8.53
CA THR A 257 17.32 7.54 7.34
C THR A 257 18.62 7.80 6.57
N THR A 258 18.53 7.93 5.26
CA THR A 258 19.67 8.14 4.37
C THR A 258 20.01 9.62 4.16
N ALA A 259 19.09 10.52 4.50
CA ALA A 259 19.31 11.97 4.45
C ALA A 259 18.72 12.69 5.68
N VAL A 260 19.18 13.92 5.92
CA VAL A 260 18.64 14.81 6.97
C VAL A 260 17.21 15.24 6.63
N ASN A 261 16.97 15.56 5.35
CA ASN A 261 15.65 15.87 4.82
C ASN A 261 15.12 14.62 4.13
N ALA A 262 14.24 13.88 4.79
CA ALA A 262 13.74 12.61 4.30
C ALA A 262 12.31 12.32 4.76
N THR A 263 11.60 11.51 3.98
CA THR A 263 10.32 10.91 4.37
C THR A 263 10.34 9.40 4.13
N GLY A 264 9.63 8.65 4.95
CA GLY A 264 9.48 7.21 4.81
C GLY A 264 8.17 6.72 5.42
N LEU A 265 7.98 5.40 5.46
CA LEU A 265 6.69 4.80 5.82
C LEU A 265 6.90 3.54 6.65
N ILE A 266 6.09 3.39 7.71
CA ILE A 266 5.88 2.13 8.43
C ILE A 266 4.41 1.74 8.31
N VAL A 267 4.16 0.49 7.91
CA VAL A 267 2.81 -0.07 7.71
C VAL A 267 2.66 -1.34 8.53
N ASN A 268 1.54 -1.46 9.24
CA ASN A 268 1.12 -2.72 9.86
C ASN A 268 -0.32 -3.06 9.46
N SER A 269 -0.55 -4.34 9.16
CA SER A 269 -1.87 -4.86 8.79
C SER A 269 -2.39 -5.95 9.72
N LEU A 270 -1.54 -6.55 10.59
CA LEU A 270 -1.98 -7.62 11.51
C LEU A 270 -1.10 -7.76 12.75
N ILE A 271 0.01 -8.49 12.64
CA ILE A 271 0.95 -8.78 13.73
C ILE A 271 2.00 -7.68 13.77
N TYR A 272 2.30 -7.15 14.95
CA TYR A 272 3.27 -6.08 15.09
C TYR A 272 4.34 -6.36 16.14
N LYS A 273 5.58 -6.02 15.81
CA LYS A 273 6.69 -5.84 16.75
C LYS A 273 7.14 -4.39 16.71
N GLN A 274 7.86 -3.93 17.73
CA GLN A 274 8.37 -2.56 17.78
C GLN A 274 9.29 -2.26 16.59
N HIS A 275 9.12 -1.10 15.97
CA HIS A 275 10.00 -0.55 14.94
C HIS A 275 10.62 0.75 15.43
N GLU A 276 11.88 0.99 15.06
CA GLU A 276 12.63 2.20 15.36
C GLU A 276 13.20 2.80 14.08
N VAL A 277 13.00 4.11 13.90
CA VAL A 277 13.59 4.90 12.83
C VAL A 277 14.52 5.92 13.45
N ASN A 278 15.82 5.78 13.20
CA ASN A 278 16.83 6.74 13.59
C ASN A 278 16.96 7.81 12.50
N PHE A 279 16.81 9.06 12.92
CA PHE A 279 16.91 10.20 12.03
C PHE A 279 18.35 10.71 11.95
N LEU A 280 18.83 10.96 10.73
CA LEU A 280 20.02 11.78 10.53
C LEU A 280 19.70 13.22 10.90
N LEU A 281 20.58 13.83 11.69
CA LEU A 281 20.39 15.16 12.26
C LEU A 281 21.43 16.14 11.72
N ASP A 282 21.00 17.39 11.51
CA ASP A 282 21.87 18.56 11.37
C ASP A 282 21.56 19.52 12.53
N TYR A 283 22.50 19.66 13.45
CA TYR A 283 22.35 20.51 14.64
C TYR A 283 22.60 22.01 14.37
N THR A 284 23.02 22.38 13.15
CA THR A 284 23.25 23.78 12.77
C THR A 284 21.99 24.49 12.30
N ARG A 285 20.90 23.74 12.09
CA ARG A 285 19.62 24.21 11.55
C ARG A 285 18.48 23.81 12.46
N THR A 286 17.41 24.58 12.43
CA THR A 286 16.16 24.16 13.06
C THR A 286 15.57 22.98 12.29
N ARG A 287 14.96 22.04 13.01
CA ARG A 287 14.32 20.87 12.41
C ARG A 287 12.81 20.92 12.61
N THR A 288 12.10 20.62 11.53
CA THR A 288 10.70 20.23 11.56
C THR A 288 10.62 18.72 11.37
N VAL A 289 9.85 18.06 12.21
CA VAL A 289 9.63 16.61 12.16
C VAL A 289 8.15 16.34 12.37
N GLY A 290 7.67 15.23 11.84
CA GLY A 290 6.28 14.88 12.03
C GLY A 290 5.91 13.52 11.49
N THR A 291 4.62 13.24 11.62
CA THR A 291 3.99 12.01 11.16
C THR A 291 2.65 12.31 10.51
N LEU A 292 2.35 11.62 9.42
CA LEU A 292 0.99 11.49 8.90
C LEU A 292 0.51 10.08 9.22
N ILE A 293 -0.56 9.97 10.00
CA ILE A 293 -1.01 8.69 10.57
C ILE A 293 -2.47 8.39 10.23
N SER A 294 -2.71 7.17 9.79
CA SER A 294 -4.04 6.55 9.83
C SER A 294 -3.98 5.29 10.70
N VAL A 295 -4.83 5.20 11.73
CA VAL A 295 -4.84 4.09 12.71
C VAL A 295 -6.24 3.55 12.91
N PHE A 296 -6.34 2.23 12.93
CA PHE A 296 -7.56 1.45 13.19
C PHE A 296 -7.27 0.36 14.23
N PRO A 297 -7.09 0.72 15.52
CA PRO A 297 -6.79 -0.27 16.53
C PRO A 297 -7.99 -1.16 16.82
N ILE A 298 -7.74 -2.42 17.19
CA ILE A 298 -8.79 -3.42 17.44
C ILE A 298 -8.92 -3.84 18.91
N SER A 299 -8.01 -3.41 19.78
CA SER A 299 -8.06 -3.73 21.22
C SER A 299 -7.94 -2.46 22.10
N ASP A 300 -8.13 -2.63 23.41
CA ASP A 300 -7.91 -1.56 24.39
C ASP A 300 -6.41 -1.25 24.63
N ASP A 301 -5.53 -2.08 24.07
CA ASP A 301 -4.09 -1.85 24.02
C ASP A 301 -3.75 -0.63 23.17
N TYR A 302 -2.59 -0.05 23.46
CA TYR A 302 -2.13 1.14 22.76
C TYR A 302 -1.16 0.80 21.64
N ILE A 303 -1.36 1.48 20.52
CA ILE A 303 -0.34 1.75 19.50
C ILE A 303 0.23 3.12 19.82
N SER A 304 1.53 3.18 20.05
CA SER A 304 2.22 4.37 20.53
C SER A 304 3.32 4.79 19.57
N PHE A 305 3.30 6.07 19.19
CA PHE A 305 4.28 6.71 18.32
C PHE A 305 5.07 7.73 19.14
N TYR A 306 6.37 7.49 19.28
CA TYR A 306 7.27 8.26 20.13
C TYR A 306 8.30 9.01 19.27
N LEU A 307 8.15 10.32 19.12
CA LEU A 307 9.20 11.18 18.56
C LEU A 307 10.10 11.64 19.72
N SER A 308 11.37 11.27 19.71
CA SER A 308 12.29 11.45 20.83
C SER A 308 13.55 12.22 20.43
N GLU A 309 14.00 13.12 21.29
CA GLU A 309 15.29 13.81 21.20
C GLU A 309 16.37 13.09 22.02
N ASN A 310 17.65 13.36 21.71
CA ASN A 310 18.78 12.82 22.47
C ASN A 310 18.87 13.34 23.91
N ASN A 311 18.25 14.48 24.22
CA ASN A 311 18.25 15.11 25.55
C ASN A 311 17.09 14.60 26.45
N GLY A 312 16.26 13.66 25.98
CA GLY A 312 15.11 13.12 26.69
C GLY A 312 13.77 13.81 26.41
N GLY A 313 13.73 14.88 25.61
CA GLY A 313 12.48 15.48 25.12
C GLY A 313 11.71 14.50 24.24
N GLN A 314 10.39 14.41 24.41
CA GLN A 314 9.59 13.43 23.68
C GLN A 314 8.16 13.92 23.41
N ILE A 315 7.63 13.58 22.24
CA ILE A 315 6.22 13.70 21.89
C ILE A 315 5.65 12.31 21.70
N VAL A 316 4.44 12.10 22.22
CA VAL A 316 3.76 10.80 22.21
C VAL A 316 2.37 10.92 21.60
N GLN A 317 2.07 10.07 20.63
CA GLN A 317 0.72 9.86 20.12
C GLN A 317 0.30 8.44 20.48
N ASN A 318 -0.83 8.29 21.18
CA ASN A 318 -1.34 7.00 21.64
C ASN A 318 -2.73 6.76 21.07
N TYR A 319 -2.94 5.57 20.50
CA TYR A 319 -4.22 5.19 19.92
C TYR A 319 -4.63 3.80 20.40
N ASN A 320 -5.91 3.64 20.75
CA ASN A 320 -6.55 2.37 21.05
C ASN A 320 -7.90 2.27 20.30
N LYS A 321 -8.68 1.22 20.53
CA LYS A 321 -9.95 0.98 19.80
C LYS A 321 -10.97 2.12 19.87
N LYS A 322 -10.81 3.08 20.80
CA LYS A 322 -11.69 4.24 20.96
C LYS A 322 -11.25 5.45 20.14
N THR A 323 -10.05 5.42 19.58
CA THR A 323 -9.40 6.57 18.92
C THR A 323 -8.92 6.20 17.52
N ASN A 324 -9.85 5.90 16.63
CA ASN A 324 -9.53 5.76 15.21
C ASN A 324 -9.22 7.14 14.63
N ILE A 325 -8.15 7.22 13.84
CA ILE A 325 -7.78 8.44 13.13
C ILE A 325 -7.49 8.11 11.67
N LYS A 326 -7.90 9.02 10.78
CA LYS A 326 -7.58 8.95 9.35
C LYS A 326 -6.87 10.23 9.00
N HIS A 327 -5.73 10.11 8.32
CA HIS A 327 -4.98 11.26 7.81
C HIS A 327 -4.65 12.29 8.90
N GLY A 328 -4.28 11.82 10.10
CA GLY A 328 -3.88 12.65 11.22
C GLY A 328 -2.45 13.16 11.02
N LEU A 329 -2.31 14.43 10.63
CA LEU A 329 -1.02 15.09 10.50
C LEU A 329 -0.60 15.70 11.85
N LEU A 330 0.58 15.31 12.33
CA LEU A 330 1.28 15.96 13.43
C LEU A 330 2.59 16.52 12.88
N THR A 331 2.82 17.81 13.11
CA THR A 331 4.08 18.50 12.79
C THR A 331 4.57 19.24 14.02
N THR A 332 5.86 19.18 14.30
CA THR A 332 6.46 19.92 15.41
C THR A 332 7.89 20.37 15.09
N TYR A 333 8.35 21.37 15.84
CA TYR A 333 9.71 21.88 15.79
C TYR A 333 10.50 21.23 16.94
N MET A 334 11.13 20.09 16.65
CA MET A 334 11.98 19.38 17.60
C MET A 334 13.13 18.69 16.88
N GLN A 335 14.27 18.55 17.55
CA GLN A 335 15.44 17.86 17.03
C GLN A 335 15.35 16.36 17.29
N ALA A 336 14.22 15.74 16.91
CA ALA A 336 13.98 14.32 17.15
C ALA A 336 15.04 13.48 16.45
N SER A 337 15.79 12.70 17.23
CA SER A 337 16.79 11.74 16.75
C SER A 337 16.16 10.39 16.42
N LYS A 338 14.97 10.10 16.96
CA LYS A 338 14.32 8.80 16.79
C LYS A 338 12.80 8.89 16.74
N LEU A 339 12.19 8.06 15.89
CA LEU A 339 10.79 7.65 15.99
C LEU A 339 10.75 6.18 16.45
N THR A 340 10.09 5.89 17.56
CA THR A 340 9.79 4.52 17.99
C THR A 340 8.29 4.30 17.86
N ILE A 341 7.88 3.22 17.20
CA ILE A 341 6.49 2.80 17.11
C ILE A 341 6.35 1.47 17.83
N ASN A 342 5.59 1.45 18.92
CA ASN A 342 5.41 0.27 19.77
C ASN A 342 3.92 -0.05 19.95
N SER A 343 3.63 -1.29 20.35
CA SER A 343 2.30 -1.74 20.72
C SER A 343 2.37 -2.58 22.00
N THR A 344 1.37 -2.44 22.88
CA THR A 344 1.21 -3.35 24.03
C THR A 344 0.52 -4.66 23.65
N SER A 345 -0.01 -4.76 22.43
CA SER A 345 -0.59 -5.98 21.83
C SER A 345 0.25 -6.51 20.68
N ILE A 346 0.28 -7.84 20.50
CA ILE A 346 0.82 -8.48 19.29
C ILE A 346 -0.10 -8.25 18.08
N PHE A 347 -1.39 -8.00 18.31
CA PHE A 347 -2.40 -7.74 17.29
C PHE A 347 -3.01 -6.33 17.49
N PRO A 348 -2.24 -5.25 17.26
CA PRO A 348 -2.72 -3.90 17.52
C PRO A 348 -3.87 -3.46 16.61
N GLY A 349 -4.01 -4.09 15.43
CA GLY A 349 -4.87 -3.61 14.35
C GLY A 349 -4.04 -2.98 13.23
N VAL A 350 -4.70 -2.20 12.38
CA VAL A 350 -4.07 -1.66 11.16
C VAL A 350 -3.56 -0.25 11.43
N PHE A 351 -2.35 0.08 10.99
CA PHE A 351 -1.90 1.45 10.97
C PHE A 351 -0.94 1.73 9.80
N TYR A 352 -0.90 3.00 9.43
CA TYR A 352 0.03 3.54 8.46
C TYR A 352 0.62 4.82 9.04
N CYS A 353 1.95 4.91 9.06
CA CYS A 353 2.67 6.06 9.59
C CYS A 353 3.72 6.48 8.58
N GLN A 354 3.42 7.53 7.82
CA GLN A 354 4.44 8.26 7.09
C GLN A 354 5.17 9.15 8.09
N TYR A 355 6.48 8.97 8.21
CA TYR A 355 7.32 9.85 9.01
C TYR A 355 8.08 10.79 8.08
N TYR A 356 8.45 11.96 8.59
CA TYR A 356 9.29 12.89 7.85
C TYR A 356 10.09 13.78 8.80
N GLY A 357 11.23 14.25 8.30
CA GLY A 357 12.00 15.31 8.93
C GLY A 357 12.68 16.15 7.86
N PHE A 358 12.73 17.45 8.08
CA PHE A 358 13.46 18.37 7.24
C PHE A 358 13.99 19.54 8.07
N THR A 359 15.06 20.15 7.60
CA THR A 359 15.66 21.33 8.22
C THR A 359 15.23 22.60 7.50
N GLY A 360 14.93 23.63 8.28
CA GLY A 360 14.67 24.98 7.80
C GLY A 360 15.96 25.79 7.67
N ASP A 361 15.80 27.11 7.59
CA ASP A 361 16.92 28.05 7.55
C ASP A 361 17.83 27.95 8.78
N LEU A 362 19.08 28.39 8.61
CA LEU A 362 20.13 28.37 9.64
C LEU A 362 19.65 28.93 10.98
N ILE A 363 19.99 28.24 12.08
CA ILE A 363 19.93 28.86 13.41
C ILE A 363 20.91 30.05 13.38
N PRO A 364 20.61 31.22 13.99
CA PRO A 364 21.64 32.22 14.23
C PRO A 364 22.68 31.61 15.16
N VAL A 365 23.74 31.05 14.58
CA VAL A 365 24.91 30.61 15.33
C VAL A 365 25.62 31.89 15.75
N THR A 366 25.70 32.13 17.06
CA THR A 366 26.65 33.09 17.61
C THR A 366 28.05 32.59 17.23
N SER A 367 28.59 33.19 16.17
CA SER A 367 29.84 32.79 15.55
C SER A 367 31.00 33.23 16.43
N THR A 368 31.80 32.27 16.89
CA THR A 368 33.24 32.51 17.03
C THR A 368 33.90 31.95 15.77
N VAL A 369 34.38 32.87 14.94
CA VAL A 369 35.06 32.58 13.68
C VAL A 369 36.32 31.76 13.96
N VAL A 370 36.43 30.58 13.35
CA VAL A 370 37.73 30.03 12.97
C VAL A 370 37.63 29.52 11.53
N GLN A 371 38.40 30.20 10.70
CA GLN A 371 38.54 29.98 9.28
C GLN A 371 39.48 28.79 9.05
N THR A 372 39.04 27.75 8.34
CA THR A 372 39.96 26.82 7.67
C THR A 372 39.39 26.33 6.34
N SER A 373 40.28 26.39 5.36
CA SER A 373 40.10 26.24 3.92
C SER A 373 39.83 24.81 3.45
N SER A 374 39.17 24.76 2.29
CA SER A 374 38.71 23.63 1.49
C SER A 374 39.80 22.67 0.98
N THR A 375 39.43 21.39 0.79
CA THR A 375 39.92 20.57 -0.33
C THR A 375 38.84 19.62 -0.83
N ILE A 376 38.59 19.68 -2.14
CA ILE A 376 37.70 18.81 -2.91
C ILE A 376 38.44 17.50 -3.20
N SER A 377 37.78 16.35 -3.07
CA SER A 377 38.23 15.10 -3.70
C SER A 377 37.04 14.26 -4.12
N SER A 378 37.01 14.00 -5.42
CA SER A 378 36.11 13.13 -6.15
C SER A 378 36.57 11.67 -6.07
N THR A 379 35.71 10.76 -5.61
CA THR A 379 35.86 9.32 -5.87
C THR A 379 34.50 8.66 -6.04
N SER A 380 34.29 8.12 -7.25
CA SER A 380 33.17 7.26 -7.64
C SER A 380 33.19 5.94 -6.86
N ALA A 381 32.07 5.55 -6.28
CA ALA A 381 31.92 4.25 -5.63
C ALA A 381 31.32 3.22 -6.61
N VAL A 382 32.09 2.17 -6.89
CA VAL A 382 31.75 1.02 -7.71
C VAL A 382 30.90 0.04 -6.89
N SER A 383 29.77 -0.38 -7.46
CA SER A 383 28.87 -1.39 -6.88
C SER A 383 29.42 -2.81 -7.06
N THR A 384 29.50 -3.60 -5.99
CA THR A 384 29.71 -5.05 -6.07
C THR A 384 28.50 -5.78 -5.46
N SER A 385 27.66 -6.36 -6.31
CA SER A 385 26.59 -7.27 -5.89
C SER A 385 27.13 -8.69 -5.79
N THR A 386 27.10 -9.28 -4.59
CA THR A 386 27.30 -10.73 -4.40
C THR A 386 25.99 -11.47 -4.65
N VAL A 387 25.99 -12.33 -5.67
CA VAL A 387 24.92 -13.29 -5.98
C VAL A 387 24.93 -14.37 -4.90
N VAL A 388 23.83 -14.53 -4.18
CA VAL A 388 23.58 -15.70 -3.33
C VAL A 388 22.39 -16.45 -3.90
N THR A 389 22.65 -17.63 -4.49
CA THR A 389 21.64 -18.62 -4.86
C THR A 389 21.28 -19.44 -3.62
N THR A 390 20.00 -19.50 -3.26
CA THR A 390 19.48 -20.51 -2.31
C THR A 390 18.21 -21.18 -2.83
N THR A 391 18.21 -22.50 -2.64
CA THR A 391 17.25 -23.51 -3.06
C THR A 391 15.95 -23.50 -2.24
N LYS A 392 14.83 -23.83 -2.90
CA LYS A 392 13.48 -24.00 -2.33
C LYS A 392 13.44 -24.89 -1.08
N SER A 393 12.88 -24.37 0.01
CA SER A 393 12.20 -25.15 1.04
C SER A 393 11.32 -24.24 1.90
N SER A 394 10.00 -24.21 1.66
CA SER A 394 9.06 -23.33 2.38
C SER A 394 7.77 -24.08 2.75
N SER A 395 7.86 -25.16 3.54
CA SER A 395 6.67 -25.91 4.00
C SER A 395 6.45 -25.89 5.51
N THR A 396 7.45 -25.53 6.32
CA THR A 396 7.34 -25.59 7.79
C THR A 396 7.00 -24.27 8.47
N GLN A 397 7.27 -23.11 7.87
CA GLN A 397 7.03 -21.80 8.51
C GLN A 397 5.64 -21.21 8.25
N SER A 398 5.03 -21.48 7.09
CA SER A 398 3.63 -21.13 6.82
C SER A 398 2.67 -21.74 7.87
N ILE A 399 3.04 -22.88 8.45
CA ILE A 399 2.28 -23.57 9.50
C ILE A 399 2.22 -22.75 10.79
N ILE A 400 3.31 -22.06 11.18
CA ILE A 400 3.34 -21.27 12.43
C ILE A 400 2.49 -20.00 12.30
N GLN A 401 2.58 -19.30 11.16
CA GLN A 401 1.72 -18.14 10.90
C GLN A 401 0.25 -18.54 10.79
N ILE A 402 -0.07 -19.66 10.11
CA ILE A 402 -1.43 -20.22 10.08
C ILE A 402 -1.91 -20.55 11.50
N LEU A 403 -1.07 -21.16 12.34
CA LEU A 403 -1.42 -21.49 13.74
C LEU A 403 -1.74 -20.22 14.55
N CYS A 404 -0.95 -19.16 14.41
CA CYS A 404 -1.22 -17.87 15.05
C CYS A 404 -2.53 -17.25 14.54
N ILE A 405 -2.82 -17.34 13.23
CA ILE A 405 -4.09 -16.90 12.62
C ILE A 405 -5.27 -17.73 13.15
N THR A 406 -5.09 -19.05 13.31
CA THR A 406 -6.16 -19.93 13.85
C THR A 406 -6.43 -19.62 15.31
N VAL A 407 -5.39 -19.40 16.12
CA VAL A 407 -5.54 -18.99 17.52
C VAL A 407 -6.23 -17.63 17.61
N ALA A 408 -5.87 -16.67 16.76
CA ALA A 408 -6.53 -15.36 16.71
C ALA A 408 -8.01 -15.47 16.32
N LEU A 409 -8.36 -16.30 15.35
CA LEU A 409 -9.76 -16.57 14.96
C LEU A 409 -10.56 -17.24 16.07
N VAL A 410 -9.96 -18.20 16.80
CA VAL A 410 -10.61 -18.87 17.94
C VAL A 410 -10.82 -17.89 19.09
N PHE A 411 -9.86 -17.02 19.39
CA PHE A 411 -10.03 -15.96 20.40
C PHE A 411 -11.11 -14.96 19.98
N PHE A 412 -11.18 -14.59 18.70
CA PHE A 412 -12.21 -13.68 18.18
C PHE A 412 -13.62 -14.29 18.27
N LEU A 413 -13.74 -15.61 18.08
CA LEU A 413 -15.01 -16.33 18.20
C LEU A 413 -15.48 -16.47 19.66
N ILE A 414 -14.54 -16.62 20.61
CA ILE A 414 -14.83 -16.74 22.05
C ILE A 414 -15.27 -15.41 22.67
N ILE A 415 -14.81 -14.27 22.14
CA ILE A 415 -15.19 -12.93 22.61
C ILE A 415 -16.59 -12.51 22.11
N LEU A 416 -17.13 -13.21 21.09
CA LEU A 416 -18.44 -12.94 20.48
C LEU A 416 -19.60 -13.79 21.03
N ILE A 417 -19.33 -14.68 22.00
CA ILE A 417 -20.32 -15.44 22.78
C ILE A 417 -20.34 -14.86 24.19
#